data_AF-A0AA49JNW9-F1
#
_entry.id   AF-A0AA49JNW9-F1
#
_cell.length_a   1.000
_cell.length_b   1.000
_cell.length_c   1.000
_cell.angle_alpha   90.00
_cell.angle_beta   90.00
_cell.angle_gamma   90.00
#
_symmetry.space_group_name_H-M   'P 1'
#
loop_
_entity.id
_entity.type
_entity.pdbx_description
1 polymer ?
#
loop_
_entity_poly.entity_id
_entity_poly.type
_entity_poly.pdbx_seq_one_letter_code
_entity_poly.pdbx_strand_id
1 'polypeptide(L)' 'MSYYKVLISCGHLGNSKEITIARYFKAKNIIEAFESGNRMPRAKRKHSHTSVLLVKPIDEASYIDGKFQERINNYLTKNY' A
#
# COMPACT_ATOMS: atom_id res chain seq x y z
N MET A 1 -16.21 -9.90 -4.09
CA MET A 1 -15.10 -9.01 -3.67
C MET A 1 -14.02 -9.88 -3.08
N SER A 2 -12.76 -9.57 -3.36
CA SER A 2 -11.59 -10.30 -2.89
C SER A 2 -10.67 -9.37 -2.10
N TYR A 3 -9.74 -9.96 -1.36
CA TYR A 3 -8.81 -9.23 -0.50
C TYR A 3 -7.41 -9.24 -1.10
N TYR A 4 -6.71 -8.11 -0.97
CA TYR A 4 -5.39 -7.91 -1.56
C TYR A 4 -4.44 -7.22 -0.59
N LYS A 5 -3.21 -7.71 -0.53
CA LYS A 5 -2.06 -7.01 0.03
C LYS A 5 -1.31 -6.32 -1.11
N VAL A 6 -1.10 -5.02 -0.97
CA VAL A 6 -0.45 -4.18 -1.97
C VAL A 6 0.79 -3.56 -1.36
N LEU A 7 1.95 -3.79 -1.94
CA LEU A 7 3.19 -3.12 -1.55
C LEU A 7 3.33 -1.83 -2.36
N ILE A 8 3.58 -0.72 -1.68
CA ILE A 8 3.63 0.62 -2.28
C ILE A 8 4.92 1.29 -1.85
N SER A 9 5.64 1.88 -2.80
CA SER A 9 6.73 2.81 -2.52
C SER A 9 6.16 4.18 -2.11
N CYS A 10 6.48 4.62 -0.91
CA CYS A 10 6.06 5.90 -0.34
C CYS A 10 7.25 6.68 0.24
N GLY A 11 7.05 8.00 0.40
CA GLY A 11 7.87 8.81 1.30
C GLY A 11 9.16 9.42 0.74
N HIS A 12 9.70 10.36 1.51
CA HIS A 12 11.02 10.97 1.31
C HIS A 12 11.73 10.91 2.66
N LEU A 13 12.51 9.86 2.91
CA LEU A 13 13.25 9.68 4.16
C LEU A 13 14.58 10.47 4.18
N GLY A 14 14.74 11.44 3.28
CA GLY A 14 16.02 12.10 2.99
C GLY A 14 16.88 11.32 1.98
N ASN A 15 17.75 12.03 1.25
CA ASN A 15 18.67 11.49 0.24
C ASN A 15 18.03 10.53 -0.80
N SER A 16 16.88 10.91 -1.36
CA SER A 16 16.13 10.10 -2.36
C SER A 16 15.72 8.69 -1.89
N LYS A 17 15.71 8.42 -0.58
CA LYS A 17 15.27 7.12 -0.06
C LYS A 17 13.74 7.02 -0.01
N GLU A 18 13.26 5.86 -0.39
CA GLU A 18 11.85 5.47 -0.38
C GLU A 18 11.61 4.41 0.71
N ILE A 19 10.40 4.39 1.26
CA ILE A 19 9.93 3.32 2.15
C ILE A 19 8.87 2.50 1.45
N THR A 20 9.01 1.17 1.53
CA THR A 20 7.97 0.25 1.10
C THR A 20 6.97 0.06 2.22
N ILE A 21 5.70 0.36 1.96
CA ILE A 21 4.59 0.12 2.88
C ILE A 21 3.68 -0.97 2.34
N ALA A 22 3.12 -1.79 3.22
CA ALA A 22 2.03 -2.70 2.88
C ALA A 22 0.69 -2.01 3.13
N ARG A 23 -0.23 -2.11 2.17
CA ARG A 23 -1.63 -1.69 2.31
C ARG A 23 -2.58 -2.82 1.96
N TYR A 24 -3.73 -2.84 2.62
CA TYR A 24 -4.70 -3.93 2.51
C TYR A 24 -6.04 -3.40 1.97
N PHE A 25 -6.50 -3.97 0.87
CA PHE A 25 -7.70 -3.51 0.15
C PHE A 25 -8.69 -4.65 -0.07
N LYS A 26 -9.97 -4.31 0.03
CA LYS A 26 -11.08 -5.11 -0.49
C LYS A 26 -11.47 -4.54 -1.86
N ALA A 27 -11.36 -5.35 -2.91
CA ALA A 27 -11.59 -4.90 -4.30
C ALA A 27 -12.31 -5.98 -5.13
N LYS A 28 -12.92 -5.59 -6.25
CA LYS A 28 -13.57 -6.52 -7.20
C LYS A 28 -12.55 -7.39 -7.92
N ASN A 29 -11.40 -6.81 -8.29
CA ASN A 29 -10.33 -7.50 -9.01
C ASN A 29 -8.95 -6.90 -8.68
N ILE A 30 -7.90 -7.52 -9.22
CA ILE A 30 -6.51 -7.13 -8.98
C ILE A 30 -6.17 -5.72 -9.52
N ILE A 31 -6.84 -5.29 -10.60
CA ILE A 31 -6.63 -3.98 -11.23
C ILE A 31 -7.13 -2.87 -10.31
N GLU A 32 -8.32 -3.03 -9.72
CA GLU A 32 -8.86 -2.07 -8.77
C GLU A 32 -8.01 -1.98 -7.49
N ALA A 33 -7.44 -3.09 -7.03
CA ALA A 33 -6.50 -3.10 -5.91
C ALA A 33 -5.19 -2.36 -6.27
N PHE A 34 -4.66 -2.57 -7.47
CA PHE A 34 -3.50 -1.85 -8.00
C PHE A 34 -3.76 -0.34 -8.04
N GLU A 35 -4.87 0.09 -8.65
CA GLU A 35 -5.20 1.51 -8.75
C GLU A 35 -5.40 2.17 -7.37
N SER A 36 -6.01 1.45 -6.43
CA SER A 36 -6.18 1.93 -5.06
C SER A 36 -4.83 2.21 -4.40
N GLY A 37 -3.87 1.28 -4.55
CA GLY A 37 -2.50 1.47 -4.08
C GLY A 37 -1.78 2.62 -4.79
N ASN A 38 -1.95 2.75 -6.11
CA ASN A 38 -1.28 3.79 -6.88
C ASN A 38 -1.82 5.19 -6.58
N ARG A 39 -3.08 5.32 -6.15
CA ARG A 39 -3.73 6.59 -5.76
C ARG A 39 -3.49 7.02 -4.31
N MET A 40 -2.77 6.21 -3.53
CA MET A 40 -2.49 6.50 -2.12
C MET A 40 -1.71 7.81 -1.94
N PRO A 41 -2.02 8.63 -0.90
CA PRO A 41 -1.17 9.74 -0.51
C PRO A 41 0.29 9.30 -0.30
N ARG A 42 1.23 10.16 -0.71
CA ARG A 42 2.69 9.96 -0.61
C ARG A 42 3.27 8.83 -1.47
N ALA A 43 2.47 8.20 -2.31
CA ALA A 43 2.90 7.29 -3.37
C ALA A 43 3.95 7.95 -4.28
N LYS A 44 5.14 7.35 -4.41
CA LYS A 44 6.20 7.84 -5.30
C LYS A 44 6.09 7.20 -6.68
N ARG A 45 5.98 8.04 -7.72
CA ARG A 45 5.85 7.63 -9.12
C ARG A 45 7.02 8.11 -10.00
N LYS A 46 8.10 8.59 -9.36
CA LYS A 46 9.16 9.39 -10.01
C LYS A 46 9.89 8.66 -11.15
N HIS A 47 9.96 7.33 -11.12
CA HIS A 47 10.71 6.55 -12.12
C HIS A 47 9.86 5.49 -12.84
N SER A 48 8.88 4.88 -12.17
CA SER A 48 8.14 3.71 -12.67
C SER A 48 6.72 4.01 -13.18
N HIS A 49 6.28 5.28 -13.28
CA HIS A 49 4.87 5.70 -13.52
C HIS A 49 3.83 5.18 -12.49
N THR A 50 4.17 4.14 -11.73
CA THR A 50 3.39 3.56 -10.63
C THR A 50 4.21 3.51 -9.36
N SER A 51 3.55 3.70 -8.21
CA SER A 51 4.13 3.47 -6.90
C SER A 51 3.92 2.05 -6.38
N VAL A 52 3.12 1.24 -7.08
CA VAL A 52 2.79 -0.12 -6.64
C VAL A 52 3.88 -1.08 -7.07
N LEU A 53 4.46 -1.78 -6.09
CA LEU A 53 5.54 -2.75 -6.27
C LEU A 53 5.00 -4.18 -6.42
N LEU A 54 3.89 -4.50 -5.75
CA LEU A 54 3.28 -5.84 -5.77
C LEU A 54 1.80 -5.75 -5.42
N VAL A 55 0.98 -6.56 -6.09
CA VAL A 55 -0.40 -6.85 -5.67
C VAL A 55 -0.52 -8.36 -5.48
N LYS A 56 -0.84 -8.78 -4.26
CA LYS A 56 -0.97 -10.19 -3.89
C LYS A 56 -2.39 -10.48 -3.35
N PRO A 57 -3.14 -11.44 -3.92
CA PRO A 57 -4.37 -11.92 -3.32
C PRO A 57 -4.10 -12.53 -1.95
N ILE A 58 -5.00 -12.30 -1.00
CA ILE A 58 -4.94 -12.83 0.37
C ILE A 58 -6.34 -13.30 0.81
N ASP A 59 -6.38 -14.08 1.88
CA ASP A 59 -7.63 -14.42 2.56
C ASP A 59 -8.12 -13.29 3.48
N GLU A 60 -9.33 -13.45 4.02
CA GLU A 60 -9.98 -12.47 4.88
C GLU A 60 -9.28 -12.30 6.23
N ALA A 61 -8.75 -13.38 6.82
CA ALA A 61 -8.06 -13.33 8.12
C ALA A 61 -6.79 -12.47 8.01
N SER A 62 -6.01 -12.69 6.95
CA SER A 62 -4.83 -11.91 6.60
C SER A 62 -5.16 -10.45 6.32
N TYR A 63 -6.34 -10.18 5.73
CA TYR A 63 -6.82 -8.81 5.54
C TYR A 63 -7.12 -8.12 6.87
N ILE A 64 -7.83 -8.79 7.78
CA ILE A 64 -8.18 -8.25 9.10
C ILE A 64 -6.91 -7.96 9.91
N ASP A 65 -5.98 -8.90 10.00
CA ASP A 65 -4.69 -8.68 10.65
C ASP A 65 -3.92 -7.53 9.97
N GLY A 66 -3.84 -7.54 8.65
CA GLY A 66 -3.21 -6.47 7.89
C GLY A 66 -3.77 -5.07 8.18
N LYS A 67 -5.10 -4.95 8.31
CA LYS A 67 -5.76 -3.69 8.71
C LYS A 67 -5.42 -3.28 10.15
N PHE A 68 -5.25 -4.24 11.05
CA PHE A 68 -4.76 -3.96 12.41
C PHE A 68 -3.32 -3.44 12.38
N GLN A 69 -2.44 -4.09 11.62
CA GLN A 69 -1.05 -3.66 11.44
C GLN A 69 -0.95 -2.25 10.83
N GLU A 70 -1.79 -1.91 9.85
CA GLU A 70 -1.85 -0.55 9.30
C GLU A 70 -2.18 0.51 10.37
N ARG A 71 -3.12 0.19 11.27
CA ARG A 71 -3.60 1.12 12.31
C ARG A 71 -2.51 1.42 13.35
N ILE A 72 -1.66 0.46 13.65
CA ILE A 72 -0.55 0.64 14.60
C ILE A 72 0.74 1.13 13.92
N ASN A 73 0.77 1.22 12.59
CA ASN A 73 1.94 1.69 11.86
C ASN A 73 2.09 3.22 11.97
N ASN A 74 3.05 3.64 12.79
CA ASN A 74 3.38 5.04 13.05
C ASN A 74 3.65 5.88 11.79
N TYR A 75 4.15 5.27 10.71
CA TYR A 75 4.40 5.97 9.45
C TYR A 75 3.10 6.34 8.73
N LEU A 76 2.05 5.53 8.90
CA LEU A 76 0.74 5.75 8.29
C LEU A 76 -0.19 6.60 9.15
N THR A 77 0.05 6.66 10.46
CA THR A 77 -0.78 7.43 11.41
C THR A 77 -0.23 8.83 11.71
N LYS A 78 1.08 9.05 11.59
CA LYS A 78 1.66 10.39 11.79
C LYS A 78 1.60 11.21 10.50
N ASN A 79 0.73 12.21 10.51
CA ASN A 79 0.73 13.31 9.55
C ASN A 79 1.97 14.20 9.80
N TYR A 80 3.13 13.80 9.28
CA TYR A 80 4.26 14.73 9.10
C TYR A 80 4.03 15.69 7.94
#